data_AF-A0AA45WTM9-F1
#
_entry.id   AF-A0AA45WTM9-F1
#
_cell.length_a   1.000
_cell.length_b   1.000
_cell.length_c   1.000
_cell.angle_alpha   90.00
_cell.angle_beta   90.00
_cell.angle_gamma   90.00
#
_symmetry.space_group_name_H-M   'P 1'
#
loop_
_entity.id
_entity.type
_entity.pdbx_description
1 polymer ?
#
loop_
_entity_poly.entity_id
_entity_poly.type
_entity_poly.pdbx_seq_one_letter_code
_entity_poly.pdbx_strand_id
1 'polypeptide(L)'
;MLYDLKPFQHKQLLSACLTTMLILIMLALPFSVSAQPSVAIEIDGEPLAMDVAPVIEAGRVLVPVAPLMRALGAEVQWQPENRQVIIEHHSDRVVLTIDSAQAAFNDALIQLQVPARILEGRTLVPLRFVSETLQANVRWDEVNRMVRVTTQEIPFQPRSIPFTVVNESQLAEIPGLSAWVDSHRMTMGIHVERDIDSGTVFLMAAGGERSTGGYRMEVLSLREEAAGEAVLEAELEMPAPEDMVTQALTYPAQLIRFDADGITDITGTIRELRRGTREVTLYFMRVTDTAFLTEGESRLFQTKDLTPDDLLAVLLAGPESADLTRVIPRNAKVLNISVSDGLANVNFSREITQANVGAEAEGVLVNSIVWTLVQLPEIDAVQILVEGEIVETLAGHITVNEPLSRQ
;
A
#
# COMPACT_ATOMS: atom_id res chain seq x y z
N MET A 1 -19.30 -37.44 100.74
CA MET A 1 -18.14 -37.08 99.90
C MET A 1 -18.63 -37.20 98.45
N LEU A 2 -19.03 -36.09 97.83
CA LEU A 2 -19.61 -36.07 96.48
C LEU A 2 -18.52 -36.29 95.42
N TYR A 3 -18.79 -37.14 94.42
CA TYR A 3 -17.93 -37.33 93.25
C TYR A 3 -18.24 -36.27 92.19
N ASP A 4 -17.20 -35.53 91.82
CA ASP A 4 -17.18 -34.47 90.81
C ASP A 4 -16.88 -35.10 89.44
N LEU A 5 -17.86 -35.12 88.53
CA LEU A 5 -17.72 -35.62 87.15
C LEU A 5 -17.29 -34.47 86.24
N LYS A 6 -16.01 -34.47 85.82
CA LYS A 6 -15.46 -33.51 84.85
C LYS A 6 -16.18 -33.62 83.49
N PRO A 7 -16.58 -32.49 82.86
CA PRO A 7 -17.13 -32.48 81.50
C PRO A 7 -15.98 -32.47 80.49
N PHE A 8 -15.38 -33.62 80.25
CA PHE A 8 -14.35 -33.78 79.23
C PHE A 8 -14.81 -34.95 78.36
N GLN A 9 -15.15 -34.69 77.08
CA GLN A 9 -15.08 -35.60 75.92
C GLN A 9 -15.90 -35.08 74.71
N HIS A 10 -16.95 -34.27 74.90
CA HIS A 10 -17.80 -33.86 73.76
C HIS A 10 -17.13 -32.93 72.74
N LYS A 11 -16.35 -31.91 73.16
CA LYS A 11 -15.78 -30.93 72.22
C LYS A 11 -14.70 -31.51 71.29
N GLN A 12 -13.93 -32.49 71.76
CA GLN A 12 -12.87 -33.11 70.95
C GLN A 12 -13.42 -34.16 69.98
N LEU A 13 -14.46 -34.90 70.36
CA LEU A 13 -15.18 -35.83 69.48
C LEU A 13 -15.97 -35.10 68.38
N LEU A 14 -16.62 -33.97 68.72
CA LEU A 14 -17.29 -33.12 67.73
C LEU A 14 -16.30 -32.49 66.72
N SER A 15 -15.12 -32.06 67.19
CA SER A 15 -14.08 -31.53 66.31
C SER A 15 -13.51 -32.61 65.36
N ALA A 16 -13.28 -33.82 65.87
CA ALA A 16 -12.78 -34.94 65.05
C ALA A 16 -13.80 -35.45 64.02
N CYS A 17 -15.10 -35.46 64.34
CA CYS A 17 -16.15 -35.75 63.35
C CYS A 17 -16.30 -34.64 62.30
N LEU A 18 -16.15 -33.37 62.68
CA LEU A 18 -16.28 -32.25 61.76
C LEU A 18 -15.11 -32.19 60.76
N THR A 19 -13.88 -32.48 61.21
CA THR A 19 -12.71 -32.51 60.33
C THR A 19 -12.71 -33.71 59.39
N THR A 20 -13.14 -34.89 59.86
CA THR A 20 -13.27 -36.08 59.00
C THR A 20 -14.39 -35.92 57.97
N MET A 21 -15.53 -35.31 58.35
CA MET A 21 -16.61 -34.99 57.42
C MET A 21 -16.17 -33.95 56.37
N LEU A 22 -15.36 -32.96 56.74
CA LEU A 22 -14.82 -31.96 55.81
C LEU A 22 -13.84 -32.58 54.79
N ILE A 23 -12.99 -33.51 55.21
CA ILE A 23 -12.04 -34.22 54.34
C ILE A 23 -12.79 -35.16 53.37
N LEU A 24 -13.85 -35.82 53.84
CA LEU A 24 -14.67 -36.71 53.00
C LEU A 24 -15.47 -35.92 51.95
N ILE A 25 -15.92 -34.70 52.28
CA ILE A 25 -16.58 -33.78 51.34
C ILE A 25 -15.58 -33.24 50.30
N MET A 26 -14.34 -32.95 50.70
CA MET A 26 -13.28 -32.55 49.76
C MET A 26 -12.87 -33.66 48.78
N LEU A 27 -12.92 -34.94 49.17
CA LEU A 27 -12.63 -36.07 48.27
C LEU A 27 -13.80 -36.42 47.33
N ALA A 28 -15.02 -35.99 47.64
CA ALA A 28 -16.22 -36.31 46.88
C ALA A 28 -16.63 -35.24 45.85
N LEU A 29 -15.89 -34.14 45.74
CA LEU A 29 -16.14 -33.14 44.70
C LEU A 29 -15.69 -33.69 43.34
N PRO A 30 -16.59 -33.87 42.37
CA PRO A 30 -16.18 -34.20 41.01
C PRO A 30 -15.38 -33.03 40.45
N PHE A 31 -14.06 -33.19 40.33
CA PHE A 31 -13.25 -32.30 39.51
C PHE A 31 -13.74 -32.46 38.08
N SER A 32 -14.59 -31.53 37.64
CA SER A 32 -14.89 -31.39 36.23
C SER A 32 -13.62 -30.84 35.58
N VAL A 33 -12.79 -31.74 35.03
CA VAL A 33 -11.74 -31.36 34.10
C VAL A 33 -12.45 -30.84 32.86
N SER A 34 -12.59 -29.52 32.74
CA SER A 34 -13.05 -28.91 31.50
C SER A 34 -11.97 -29.16 30.46
N ALA A 35 -12.28 -29.95 29.42
CA ALA A 35 -11.43 -30.00 28.24
C ALA A 35 -11.32 -28.58 27.69
N GLN A 36 -10.10 -28.06 27.57
CA GLN A 36 -9.88 -26.76 26.96
C GLN A 36 -10.35 -26.85 25.50
N PRO A 37 -11.17 -25.90 25.00
CA PRO A 37 -11.72 -26.05 23.66
C PRO A 37 -10.58 -26.12 22.64
N SER A 38 -10.62 -27.12 21.75
CA SER A 38 -9.61 -27.36 20.72
C SER A 38 -9.52 -26.18 19.77
N VAL A 39 -8.29 -25.82 19.36
CA VAL A 39 -8.06 -24.79 18.35
C VAL A 39 -8.41 -25.34 16.97
N ALA A 40 -9.19 -24.61 16.19
CA ALA A 40 -9.45 -24.95 14.78
C ALA A 40 -8.33 -24.38 13.89
N ILE A 41 -8.05 -25.05 12.77
CA ILE A 41 -7.07 -24.59 11.78
C ILE A 41 -7.74 -24.62 10.41
N GLU A 42 -7.57 -23.55 9.65
CA GLU A 42 -8.08 -23.37 8.29
C GLU A 42 -6.92 -22.96 7.37
N ILE A 43 -6.87 -23.53 6.17
CA ILE A 43 -5.85 -23.23 5.15
C ILE A 43 -6.60 -22.86 3.87
N ASP A 44 -6.38 -21.65 3.37
CA ASP A 44 -7.03 -21.11 2.16
C ASP A 44 -8.56 -21.27 2.14
N GLY A 45 -9.21 -21.09 3.29
CA GLY A 45 -10.66 -21.23 3.46
C GLY A 45 -11.15 -22.63 3.80
N GLU A 46 -10.28 -23.65 3.73
CA GLU A 46 -10.65 -25.05 3.98
C GLU A 46 -10.20 -25.52 5.37
N PRO A 47 -11.06 -26.16 6.17
CA PRO A 47 -10.70 -26.66 7.50
C PRO A 47 -9.69 -27.81 7.41
N LEU A 48 -8.64 -27.75 8.23
CA LEU A 48 -7.58 -28.77 8.25
C LEU A 48 -8.03 -29.99 9.05
N ALA A 49 -8.21 -31.12 8.36
CA ALA A 49 -8.45 -32.41 9.01
C ALA A 49 -7.18 -32.94 9.68
N MET A 50 -7.29 -33.31 10.96
CA MET A 50 -6.17 -33.84 11.75
C MET A 50 -6.65 -34.97 12.68
N ASP A 51 -5.78 -35.95 12.91
CA ASP A 51 -6.03 -37.11 13.76
C ASP A 51 -5.59 -36.91 15.21
N VAL A 52 -4.72 -35.93 15.45
CA VAL A 52 -4.32 -35.44 16.77
C VAL A 52 -4.65 -33.95 16.84
N ALA A 53 -5.30 -33.54 17.93
CA ALA A 53 -5.70 -32.16 18.13
C ALA A 53 -4.47 -31.23 18.28
N PRO A 54 -4.56 -29.96 17.85
CA PRO A 54 -3.49 -29.01 18.04
C PRO A 54 -3.43 -28.57 19.51
N VAL A 55 -2.23 -28.25 19.99
CA VAL A 55 -1.98 -27.91 21.40
C VAL A 55 -1.43 -26.50 21.49
N ILE A 56 -1.85 -25.74 22.50
CA ILE A 56 -1.22 -24.46 22.84
C ILE A 56 -0.16 -24.71 23.91
N GLU A 57 1.10 -24.48 23.58
CA GLU A 57 2.23 -24.52 24.53
C GLU A 57 2.88 -23.13 24.56
N ALA A 58 3.02 -22.54 25.75
CA ALA A 58 3.61 -21.21 25.95
C ALA A 58 3.08 -20.12 24.99
N GLY A 59 1.77 -20.13 24.70
CA GLY A 59 1.12 -19.17 23.80
C GLY A 59 1.34 -19.43 22.30
N ARG A 60 1.93 -20.57 21.93
CA ARG A 60 2.13 -20.98 20.53
C ARG A 60 1.31 -22.22 20.21
N VAL A 61 0.73 -22.25 19.01
CA VAL A 61 -0.03 -23.40 18.50
C VAL A 61 0.95 -24.39 17.89
N LEU A 62 0.94 -25.62 18.43
CA LEU A 62 1.60 -26.79 17.92
C LEU A 62 0.59 -27.66 17.16
N VAL A 63 0.92 -28.05 15.94
CA VAL A 63 0.02 -28.81 15.04
C VAL A 63 0.74 -30.01 14.44
N PRO A 64 0.07 -31.14 14.19
CA PRO A 64 0.66 -32.27 13.49
C PRO A 64 1.26 -31.82 12.15
N VAL A 65 2.56 -32.07 11.96
CA VAL A 65 3.32 -31.55 10.81
C VAL A 65 2.83 -32.10 9.48
N ALA A 66 2.46 -33.39 9.43
CA ALA A 66 2.10 -34.05 8.18
C ALA A 66 0.83 -33.49 7.49
N PRO A 67 -0.33 -33.32 8.16
CA PRO A 67 -1.50 -32.73 7.52
C PRO A 67 -1.26 -31.27 7.14
N LEU A 68 -0.57 -30.48 7.99
CA LEU A 68 -0.25 -29.09 7.68
C LEU A 68 0.62 -28.98 6.42
N MET A 69 1.76 -29.67 6.37
CA MET A 69 2.68 -29.58 5.23
C MET A 69 2.06 -30.11 3.95
N ARG A 70 1.26 -31.18 4.02
CA ARG A 70 0.51 -31.67 2.85
C ARG A 70 -0.42 -30.60 2.27
N ALA A 71 -1.15 -29.89 3.14
CA ALA A 71 -2.06 -28.84 2.72
C ALA A 71 -1.31 -27.61 2.16
N LEU A 72 -0.08 -27.37 2.62
CA LEU A 72 0.81 -26.33 2.10
C LEU A 72 1.66 -26.79 0.90
N GLY A 73 1.45 -27.99 0.36
CA GLY A 73 2.22 -28.50 -0.79
C GLY A 73 3.66 -28.93 -0.48
N ALA A 74 4.03 -29.06 0.79
CA ALA A 74 5.36 -29.45 1.25
C ALA A 74 5.47 -30.93 1.62
N GLU A 75 6.66 -31.50 1.39
CA GLU A 75 7.00 -32.87 1.76
C GLU A 75 7.59 -32.94 3.17
N VAL A 76 7.31 -34.03 3.89
CA VAL A 76 7.81 -34.25 5.26
C VAL A 76 8.53 -35.58 5.36
N GLN A 77 9.75 -35.54 5.86
CA GLN A 77 10.57 -36.71 6.16
C GLN A 77 10.91 -36.77 7.64
N TRP A 78 10.66 -37.92 8.26
CA TRP A 78 11.07 -38.19 9.64
C TRP A 78 12.40 -38.94 9.64
N GLN A 79 13.40 -38.41 10.33
CA GLN A 79 14.70 -39.02 10.54
C GLN A 79 14.83 -39.48 12.00
N PRO A 80 14.61 -40.78 12.29
CA PRO A 80 14.57 -41.27 13.66
C PRO A 80 15.92 -41.18 14.37
N GLU A 81 17.02 -41.39 13.66
CA GLU A 81 18.38 -41.45 14.24
C GLU A 81 18.76 -40.18 14.98
N ASN A 82 18.37 -39.03 14.43
CA ASN A 82 18.66 -37.72 14.99
C ASN A 82 17.42 -37.07 15.65
N ARG A 83 16.29 -37.79 15.70
CA ARG A 83 14.97 -37.27 16.09
C ARG A 83 14.63 -35.97 15.36
N GLN A 84 14.73 -35.98 14.03
CA GLN A 84 14.55 -34.81 13.19
C GLN A 84 13.35 -34.95 12.26
N VAL A 85 12.61 -33.85 12.07
CA VAL A 85 11.67 -33.70 10.96
C VAL A 85 12.28 -32.73 9.95
N ILE A 86 12.31 -33.16 8.70
CA ILE A 86 12.75 -32.37 7.55
C ILE A 86 11.50 -32.04 6.73
N ILE A 87 11.33 -30.77 6.43
CA ILE A 87 10.28 -30.25 5.55
C ILE A 87 10.97 -29.72 4.30
N GLU A 88 10.49 -30.14 3.13
CA GLU A 88 10.99 -29.68 1.83
C GLU A 88 9.84 -29.10 1.02
N HIS A 89 10.04 -27.89 0.50
CA HIS A 89 9.07 -27.20 -0.34
C HIS A 89 9.82 -26.40 -1.41
N HIS A 90 9.67 -26.81 -2.67
CA HIS A 90 10.47 -26.26 -3.78
C HIS A 90 11.98 -26.32 -3.48
N SER A 91 12.65 -25.18 -3.31
CA SER A 91 14.07 -25.07 -2.96
C SER A 91 14.33 -24.91 -1.46
N ASP A 92 13.27 -24.76 -0.65
CA ASP A 92 13.38 -24.49 0.77
C ASP A 92 13.40 -25.77 1.60
N ARG A 93 14.26 -25.76 2.63
CA ARG A 93 14.45 -26.88 3.54
C ARG A 93 14.43 -26.40 4.99
N VAL A 94 13.48 -26.91 5.76
CA VAL A 94 13.39 -26.69 7.22
C VAL A 94 13.73 -27.97 7.96
N VAL A 95 14.62 -27.90 8.95
CA VAL A 95 14.97 -29.02 9.83
C VAL A 95 14.64 -28.66 11.26
N LEU A 96 13.73 -29.42 11.89
CA LEU A 96 13.44 -29.30 13.32
C LEU A 96 13.90 -30.55 14.05
N THR A 97 14.57 -30.37 15.19
CA THR A 97 14.94 -31.47 16.09
C THR A 97 13.95 -31.50 17.26
N ILE A 98 13.40 -32.68 17.56
CA ILE A 98 12.42 -32.82 18.65
C ILE A 98 13.03 -32.40 19.98
N ASP A 99 12.26 -31.64 20.75
CA ASP A 99 12.62 -31.05 22.05
C ASP A 99 13.76 -30.01 22.00
N SER A 100 14.25 -29.64 20.82
CA SER A 100 15.24 -28.58 20.63
C SER A 100 14.57 -27.25 20.28
N ALA A 101 14.97 -26.17 20.97
CA ALA A 101 14.59 -24.81 20.61
C ALA A 101 15.39 -24.27 19.40
N GLN A 102 16.24 -25.08 18.78
CA GLN A 102 16.98 -24.72 17.56
C GLN A 102 16.42 -25.50 16.36
N ALA A 103 16.13 -24.77 15.30
CA ALA A 103 15.80 -25.27 13.97
C ALA A 103 16.83 -24.75 12.94
N ALA A 104 16.81 -25.31 11.73
CA ALA A 104 17.54 -24.77 10.60
C ALA A 104 16.59 -24.49 9.44
N PHE A 105 16.79 -23.37 8.74
CA PHE A 105 16.13 -23.04 7.47
C PHE A 105 17.22 -22.72 6.45
N ASN A 106 17.29 -23.49 5.36
CA ASN A 106 18.33 -23.35 4.33
C ASN A 106 19.74 -23.22 4.97
N ASP A 107 20.04 -24.13 5.90
CA ASP A 107 21.28 -24.22 6.70
C ASP A 107 21.53 -23.07 7.71
N ALA A 108 20.72 -22.02 7.74
CA ALA A 108 20.77 -20.99 8.76
C ALA A 108 20.03 -21.43 10.04
N LEU A 109 20.70 -21.31 11.20
CA LEU A 109 20.10 -21.67 12.49
C LEU A 109 19.10 -20.61 12.96
N ILE A 110 17.90 -21.06 13.36
CA ILE A 110 16.82 -20.23 13.88
C ILE A 110 16.42 -20.70 15.28
N GLN A 111 16.23 -19.74 16.21
CA GLN A 111 15.70 -20.00 17.54
C GLN A 111 14.17 -20.05 17.51
N LEU A 112 13.62 -21.15 18.01
CA LEU A 112 12.19 -21.35 18.22
C LEU A 112 11.79 -20.87 19.61
N GLN A 113 10.63 -20.22 19.70
CA GLN A 113 10.05 -19.90 21.01
C GLN A 113 9.53 -21.15 21.73
N VAL A 114 9.06 -22.13 20.96
CA VAL A 114 8.58 -23.42 21.46
C VAL A 114 9.14 -24.50 20.54
N PRO A 115 9.81 -25.53 21.09
CA PRO A 115 10.38 -26.61 20.30
C PRO A 115 9.29 -27.53 19.71
N ALA A 116 9.65 -28.30 18.68
CA ALA A 116 8.80 -29.38 18.19
C ALA A 116 8.65 -30.50 19.23
N ARG A 117 7.48 -31.13 19.28
CA ARG A 117 7.11 -32.18 20.25
C ARG A 117 6.67 -33.45 19.56
N ILE A 118 6.75 -34.57 20.26
CA ILE A 118 6.00 -35.78 19.91
C ILE A 118 4.90 -35.96 20.94
N LEU A 119 3.64 -35.93 20.48
CA LEU A 119 2.45 -36.17 21.30
C LEU A 119 1.57 -37.19 20.58
N GLU A 120 1.10 -38.21 21.32
CA GLU A 120 0.24 -39.28 20.79
C GLU A 120 0.81 -39.96 19.53
N GLY A 121 2.13 -40.06 19.41
CA GLY A 121 2.80 -40.66 18.26
C GLY A 121 2.78 -39.78 17.00
N ARG A 122 2.50 -38.49 17.12
CA ARG A 122 2.60 -37.48 16.05
C ARG A 122 3.64 -36.43 16.40
N THR A 123 4.40 -36.02 15.40
CA THR A 123 5.29 -34.85 15.50
C THR A 123 4.46 -33.59 15.35
N LEU A 124 4.42 -32.78 16.40
CA LEU A 124 3.79 -31.47 16.38
C LEU A 124 4.86 -30.38 16.29
N VAL A 125 4.63 -29.42 15.41
CA VAL A 125 5.55 -28.31 15.12
C VAL A 125 4.88 -26.96 15.36
N PRO A 126 5.64 -25.89 15.66
CA PRO A 126 5.07 -24.55 15.81
C PRO A 126 4.50 -24.08 14.48
N LEU A 127 3.16 -24.02 14.39
CA LEU A 127 2.42 -23.78 13.16
C LEU A 127 2.92 -22.54 12.43
N ARG A 128 3.02 -21.42 13.16
CA ARG A 128 3.44 -20.14 12.59
C ARG A 128 4.81 -20.22 11.97
N PHE A 129 5.79 -20.78 12.68
CA PHE A 129 7.16 -20.91 12.20
C PHE A 129 7.21 -21.65 10.87
N VAL A 130 6.66 -22.87 10.82
CA VAL A 130 6.72 -23.69 9.61
C VAL A 130 5.87 -23.14 8.45
N SER A 131 4.80 -22.41 8.73
CA SER A 131 3.96 -21.82 7.68
C SER A 131 4.62 -20.57 7.09
N GLU A 132 5.15 -19.67 7.94
CA GLU A 132 5.83 -18.44 7.50
C GLU A 132 7.15 -18.76 6.77
N THR A 133 7.89 -19.80 7.18
CA THR A 133 9.08 -20.25 6.42
C THR A 133 8.73 -20.74 5.02
N LEU A 134 7.49 -21.14 4.79
CA LEU A 134 6.96 -21.53 3.48
C LEU A 134 6.19 -20.39 2.80
N GLN A 135 6.44 -19.14 3.21
CA GLN A 135 5.82 -17.92 2.68
C GLN A 135 4.30 -17.82 2.87
N ALA A 136 3.69 -18.59 3.77
CA ALA A 136 2.27 -18.47 4.09
C ALA A 136 2.02 -17.45 5.22
N ASN A 137 0.92 -16.69 5.12
CA ASN A 137 0.48 -15.77 6.18
C ASN A 137 -0.32 -16.52 7.25
N VAL A 138 -0.14 -16.18 8.53
CA VAL A 138 -0.84 -16.83 9.66
C VAL A 138 -1.54 -15.80 10.53
N ARG A 139 -2.87 -15.82 10.57
CA ARG A 139 -3.70 -14.97 11.45
C ARG A 139 -4.42 -15.79 12.52
N TRP A 140 -4.58 -15.17 13.69
CA TRP A 140 -5.39 -15.71 14.78
C TRP A 140 -6.77 -15.03 14.76
N ASP A 141 -7.82 -15.84 14.68
CA ASP A 141 -9.21 -15.41 14.84
C ASP A 141 -9.62 -15.66 16.29
N GLU A 142 -9.62 -14.57 17.07
CA GLU A 142 -9.94 -14.58 18.51
C GLU A 142 -11.37 -15.06 18.77
N VAL A 143 -12.32 -14.63 17.93
CA VAL A 143 -13.76 -14.89 18.10
C VAL A 143 -14.05 -16.38 17.89
N ASN A 144 -13.47 -16.97 16.86
CA ASN A 144 -13.69 -18.37 16.51
C ASN A 144 -12.64 -19.32 17.11
N ARG A 145 -11.64 -18.80 17.83
CA ARG A 145 -10.46 -19.54 18.34
C ARG A 145 -9.82 -20.42 17.25
N MET A 146 -9.53 -19.78 16.13
CA MET A 146 -9.08 -20.44 14.91
C MET A 146 -7.78 -19.84 14.41
N VAL A 147 -6.89 -20.67 13.90
CA VAL A 147 -5.74 -20.23 13.12
C VAL A 147 -6.10 -20.28 11.64
N ARG A 148 -6.01 -19.16 10.93
CA ARG A 148 -6.14 -19.09 9.48
C ARG A 148 -4.76 -18.99 8.85
N VAL A 149 -4.48 -19.85 7.88
CA VAL A 149 -3.26 -19.85 7.06
C VAL A 149 -3.65 -19.52 5.62
N THR A 150 -2.93 -18.60 4.98
CA THR A 150 -3.18 -18.20 3.60
C THR A 150 -1.90 -18.34 2.77
N THR A 151 -1.94 -19.12 1.69
CA THR A 151 -0.77 -19.42 0.84
C THR A 151 -0.53 -18.40 -0.28
N GLN A 152 -1.58 -17.70 -0.71
CA GLN A 152 -1.48 -16.59 -1.66
C GLN A 152 -1.91 -15.30 -0.97
N GLU A 153 -1.09 -14.25 -1.06
CA GLU A 153 -1.58 -12.91 -0.77
C GLU A 153 -2.72 -12.61 -1.74
N ILE A 154 -3.96 -12.60 -1.25
CA ILE A 154 -5.08 -12.06 -2.03
C ILE A 154 -4.73 -10.59 -2.23
N PRO A 155 -4.44 -10.13 -3.46
CA PRO A 155 -4.01 -8.76 -3.68
C PRO A 155 -5.14 -7.86 -3.19
N PHE A 156 -4.84 -7.02 -2.21
CA PHE A 156 -5.81 -6.06 -1.71
C PHE A 156 -6.27 -5.22 -2.91
N GLN A 157 -7.59 -5.22 -3.16
CA GLN A 157 -8.17 -4.46 -4.25
C GLN A 157 -8.53 -3.08 -3.69
N PRO A 158 -7.88 -2.00 -4.15
CA PRO A 158 -8.20 -0.67 -3.69
C PRO A 158 -9.67 -0.37 -3.93
N ARG A 159 -10.34 0.21 -2.93
CA ARG A 159 -11.75 0.62 -3.04
C ARG A 159 -11.92 2.09 -2.76
N SER A 160 -12.82 2.73 -3.48
CA SER A 160 -13.25 4.09 -3.15
C SER A 160 -14.09 4.08 -1.88
N ILE A 161 -13.80 5.01 -0.98
CA ILE A 161 -14.58 5.24 0.23
C ILE A 161 -15.52 6.42 -0.06
N PRO A 162 -16.85 6.21 -0.01
CA PRO A 162 -17.79 7.31 -0.19
C PRO A 162 -17.68 8.29 0.97
N PHE A 163 -17.64 9.58 0.66
CA PHE A 163 -17.58 10.65 1.64
C PHE A 163 -18.62 11.73 1.33
N THR A 164 -18.92 12.55 2.34
CA THR A 164 -19.80 13.73 2.23
C THR A 164 -19.04 14.98 2.64
N VAL A 165 -19.10 16.03 1.83
CA VAL A 165 -18.57 17.35 2.21
C VAL A 165 -19.40 17.91 3.37
N VAL A 166 -18.72 18.44 4.39
CA VAL A 166 -19.34 19.03 5.57
C VAL A 166 -19.42 20.54 5.38
N ASN A 167 -20.64 21.06 5.33
CA ASN A 167 -20.92 22.47 5.09
C ASN A 167 -20.93 23.26 6.42
N GLU A 168 -20.88 24.58 6.38
CA GLU A 168 -20.90 25.43 7.59
C GLU A 168 -22.08 25.15 8.52
N SER A 169 -23.28 24.90 7.96
CA SER A 169 -24.46 24.58 8.77
C SER A 169 -24.32 23.26 9.52
N GLN A 170 -23.74 22.24 8.88
CA GLN A 170 -23.50 20.93 9.50
C GLN A 170 -22.36 20.99 10.51
N LEU A 171 -21.32 21.77 10.22
CA LEU A 171 -20.20 22.00 11.13
C LEU A 171 -20.67 22.61 12.46
N ALA A 172 -21.62 23.56 12.41
CA ALA A 172 -22.17 24.21 13.59
C ALA A 172 -23.01 23.27 14.49
N GLU A 173 -23.53 22.18 13.94
CA GLU A 173 -24.33 21.19 14.68
C GLU A 173 -23.47 20.19 15.47
N ILE A 174 -22.18 20.08 15.18
CA ILE A 174 -21.28 19.10 15.78
C ILE A 174 -20.44 19.76 16.87
N PRO A 175 -20.64 19.43 18.17
CA PRO A 175 -19.93 20.06 19.27
C PRO A 175 -18.41 19.92 19.13
N GLY A 176 -17.68 21.03 19.31
CA GLY A 176 -16.21 21.05 19.31
C GLY A 176 -15.54 21.01 17.93
N LEU A 177 -16.22 20.50 16.89
CA LEU A 177 -15.63 20.33 15.57
C LEU A 177 -15.25 21.67 14.91
N SER A 178 -16.05 22.73 15.10
CA SER A 178 -15.71 24.07 14.58
C SER A 178 -14.38 24.58 15.15
N ALA A 179 -14.15 24.40 16.46
CA ALA A 179 -12.91 24.84 17.10
C ALA A 179 -11.71 24.03 16.59
N TRP A 180 -11.89 22.73 16.37
CA TRP A 180 -10.89 21.86 15.77
C TRP A 180 -10.56 22.27 14.33
N VAL A 181 -11.56 22.57 13.49
CA VAL A 181 -11.35 23.06 12.13
C VAL A 181 -10.55 24.37 12.14
N ASP A 182 -10.94 25.32 13.00
CA ASP A 182 -10.29 26.62 13.09
C ASP A 182 -8.82 26.51 13.50
N SER A 183 -8.47 25.59 14.40
CA SER A 183 -7.09 25.41 14.85
C SER A 183 -6.19 24.72 13.82
N HIS A 184 -6.74 23.85 12.97
CA HIS A 184 -5.97 23.03 12.04
C HIS A 184 -5.90 23.62 10.63
N ARG A 185 -6.87 24.44 10.20
CA ARG A 185 -6.86 25.03 8.84
C ARG A 185 -5.70 25.99 8.58
N MET A 186 -5.03 26.46 9.64
CA MET A 186 -3.88 27.36 9.56
C MET A 186 -2.59 26.66 9.15
N THR A 187 -2.50 25.33 9.34
CA THR A 187 -1.35 24.51 8.97
C THR A 187 -1.69 23.64 7.78
N MET A 188 -0.83 23.67 6.75
CA MET A 188 -1.01 22.87 5.56
C MET A 188 -0.90 21.38 5.92
N GLY A 189 -1.85 20.57 5.46
CA GLY A 189 -1.83 19.13 5.69
C GLY A 189 -3.20 18.49 5.70
N ILE A 190 -3.18 17.18 5.94
CA ILE A 190 -4.37 16.36 6.15
C ILE A 190 -4.55 16.16 7.64
N HIS A 191 -5.71 16.54 8.16
CA HIS A 191 -6.05 16.47 9.58
C HIS A 191 -7.24 15.56 9.79
N VAL A 192 -7.18 14.71 10.82
CA VAL A 192 -8.19 13.68 11.11
C VAL A 192 -8.77 13.91 12.49
N GLU A 193 -10.10 13.88 12.61
CA GLU A 193 -10.82 13.82 13.88
C GLU A 193 -11.78 12.63 13.86
N ARG A 194 -11.83 11.84 14.93
CA ARG A 194 -12.63 10.62 15.00
C ARG A 194 -13.68 10.75 16.10
N ASP A 195 -14.94 10.58 15.73
CA ASP A 195 -16.01 10.39 16.70
C ASP A 195 -16.17 8.89 16.98
N ILE A 196 -15.63 8.46 18.13
CA ILE A 196 -15.60 7.06 18.55
C ILE A 196 -17.02 6.53 18.81
N ASP A 197 -17.94 7.39 19.26
CA ASP A 197 -19.29 6.98 19.64
C ASP A 197 -20.17 6.72 18.41
N SER A 198 -19.99 7.51 17.34
CA SER A 198 -20.73 7.34 16.08
C SER A 198 -20.02 6.50 15.03
N GLY A 199 -18.70 6.27 15.17
CA GLY A 199 -17.88 5.63 14.13
C GLY A 199 -17.62 6.53 12.92
N THR A 200 -17.96 7.83 13.01
CA THR A 200 -17.73 8.80 11.94
C THR A 200 -16.30 9.33 11.99
N VAL A 201 -15.67 9.45 10.83
CA VAL A 201 -14.38 10.13 10.68
C VAL A 201 -14.59 11.45 9.96
N PHE A 202 -14.03 12.52 10.52
CA PHE A 202 -13.91 13.84 9.90
C PHE A 202 -12.48 14.02 9.38
N LEU A 203 -12.37 14.44 8.13
CA LEU A 203 -11.10 14.60 7.45
C LEU A 203 -11.04 15.96 6.79
N MET A 204 -9.98 16.72 7.06
CA MET A 204 -9.79 18.04 6.51
C MET A 204 -8.50 18.10 5.69
N ALA A 205 -8.63 18.43 4.41
CA ALA A 205 -7.51 18.94 3.63
C ALA A 205 -7.40 20.44 3.88
N ALA A 206 -6.27 20.89 4.41
CA ALA A 206 -6.00 22.29 4.71
C ALA A 206 -4.84 22.81 3.88
N GLY A 207 -5.03 23.94 3.19
CA GLY A 207 -3.97 24.62 2.47
C GLY A 207 -3.05 25.43 3.40
N GLY A 208 -3.47 25.68 4.64
CA GLY A 208 -2.76 26.54 5.58
C GLY A 208 -2.97 28.03 5.29
N GLU A 209 -2.21 28.89 5.97
CA GLU A 209 -2.28 30.34 5.77
C GLU A 209 -1.91 30.76 4.34
N ARG A 210 -2.72 31.64 3.75
CA ARG A 210 -2.47 32.29 2.46
C ARG A 210 -2.63 33.79 2.59
N SER A 211 -1.73 34.55 1.96
CA SER A 211 -1.66 36.01 2.06
C SER A 211 -2.72 36.76 1.25
N THR A 212 -3.48 36.06 0.42
CA THR A 212 -4.52 36.60 -0.44
C THR A 212 -5.71 35.65 -0.52
N GLY A 213 -6.87 36.17 -0.94
CA GLY A 213 -8.00 35.34 -1.36
C GLY A 213 -7.81 34.71 -2.74
N GLY A 214 -8.77 33.89 -3.17
CA GLY A 214 -8.78 33.27 -4.51
C GLY A 214 -8.29 31.82 -4.56
N TYR A 215 -7.74 31.31 -3.45
CA TYR A 215 -7.39 29.91 -3.28
C TYR A 215 -8.64 29.04 -3.08
N ARG A 216 -8.63 27.83 -3.62
CA ARG A 216 -9.70 26.84 -3.43
C ARG A 216 -9.10 25.48 -3.10
N MET A 217 -9.58 24.86 -2.03
CA MET A 217 -9.24 23.50 -1.66
C MET A 217 -10.35 22.56 -2.12
N GLU A 218 -10.00 21.44 -2.72
CA GLU A 218 -10.93 20.40 -3.13
C GLU A 218 -10.35 19.02 -2.85
N VAL A 219 -11.11 18.18 -2.15
CA VAL A 219 -10.86 16.76 -2.00
C VAL A 219 -11.40 16.07 -3.24
N LEU A 220 -10.52 15.37 -3.95
CA LEU A 220 -10.86 14.65 -5.17
C LEU A 220 -11.30 13.22 -4.88
N SER A 221 -10.55 12.52 -4.02
CA SER A 221 -10.79 11.11 -3.76
C SER A 221 -10.34 10.68 -2.37
N LEU A 222 -11.01 9.65 -1.85
CA LEU A 222 -10.61 8.90 -0.67
C LEU A 222 -10.69 7.41 -1.04
N ARG A 223 -9.59 6.69 -0.90
CA ARG A 223 -9.50 5.27 -1.26
C ARG A 223 -8.84 4.48 -0.13
N GLU A 224 -9.34 3.29 0.13
CA GLU A 224 -8.59 2.30 0.90
C GLU A 224 -7.60 1.64 -0.06
N GLU A 225 -6.30 1.70 0.24
CA GLU A 225 -5.24 1.13 -0.63
C GLU A 225 -4.53 -0.07 0.00
N ALA A 226 -4.67 -0.24 1.32
CA ALA A 226 -4.38 -1.47 2.05
C ALA A 226 -5.39 -1.64 3.18
N ALA A 227 -5.51 -2.86 3.72
CA ALA A 227 -6.51 -3.15 4.75
C ALA A 227 -6.39 -2.23 5.98
N GLY A 228 -7.38 -1.36 6.17
CA GLY A 228 -7.42 -0.35 7.23
C GLY A 228 -6.63 0.93 6.95
N GLU A 229 -6.03 1.08 5.76
CA GLU A 229 -5.21 2.22 5.36
C GLU A 229 -5.88 2.99 4.21
N ALA A 230 -6.30 4.22 4.49
CA ALA A 230 -6.90 5.10 3.51
C ALA A 230 -5.96 6.22 3.05
N VAL A 231 -6.06 6.58 1.78
CA VAL A 231 -5.30 7.66 1.14
C VAL A 231 -6.28 8.70 0.60
N LEU A 232 -6.06 9.95 0.99
CA LEU A 232 -6.77 11.13 0.49
C LEU A 232 -5.97 11.82 -0.62
N GLU A 233 -6.64 12.17 -1.71
CA GLU A 233 -6.10 13.07 -2.74
C GLU A 233 -6.88 14.38 -2.72
N ALA A 234 -6.16 15.49 -2.59
CA ALA A 234 -6.73 16.83 -2.62
C ALA A 234 -5.91 17.77 -3.49
N GLU A 235 -6.56 18.80 -4.01
CA GLU A 235 -5.95 19.85 -4.81
C GLU A 235 -6.18 21.22 -4.17
N LEU A 236 -5.10 22.00 -4.10
CA LEU A 236 -5.13 23.41 -3.75
C LEU A 236 -4.93 24.24 -5.03
N GLU A 237 -6.03 24.75 -5.55
CA GLU A 237 -6.03 25.68 -6.67
C GLU A 237 -5.64 27.08 -6.19
N MET A 238 -4.53 27.61 -6.69
CA MET A 238 -4.04 28.96 -6.45
C MET A 238 -4.62 29.92 -7.50
N PRO A 239 -4.92 31.19 -7.16
CA PRO A 239 -5.32 32.17 -8.17
C PRO A 239 -4.22 32.39 -9.22
N ALA A 240 -4.61 32.75 -10.44
CA ALA A 240 -3.67 33.12 -11.48
C ALA A 240 -2.98 34.47 -11.14
N PRO A 241 -1.76 34.75 -11.64
CA PRO A 241 -1.08 36.02 -11.38
C PRO A 241 -1.89 37.27 -11.77
N GLU A 242 -2.73 37.15 -12.79
CA GLU A 242 -3.65 38.19 -13.28
C GLU A 242 -5.00 38.27 -12.54
N ASP A 243 -5.33 37.31 -11.70
CA ASP A 243 -6.61 37.30 -10.98
C ASP A 243 -6.67 38.47 -9.98
N MET A 244 -7.80 39.18 -9.98
CA MET A 244 -8.08 40.16 -8.93
C MET A 244 -8.37 39.43 -7.61
N VAL A 245 -7.43 39.49 -6.67
CA VAL A 245 -7.55 38.87 -5.35
C VAL A 245 -7.72 39.89 -4.23
N THR A 246 -8.42 39.49 -3.16
CA THR A 246 -8.49 40.26 -1.94
C THR A 246 -7.19 40.13 -1.14
N GLN A 247 -6.69 41.24 -0.60
CA GLN A 247 -5.48 41.27 0.24
C GLN A 247 -5.87 41.01 1.70
N ALA A 248 -6.14 39.75 2.01
CA ALA A 248 -6.51 39.29 3.35
C ALA A 248 -5.93 37.90 3.59
N LEU A 249 -5.62 37.60 4.86
CA LEU A 249 -5.27 36.24 5.26
C LEU A 249 -6.46 35.31 5.01
N THR A 250 -6.22 34.22 4.29
CA THR A 250 -7.21 33.17 4.04
C THR A 250 -6.67 31.80 4.43
N TYR A 251 -7.57 30.86 4.65
CA TYR A 251 -7.29 29.51 5.13
C TYR A 251 -8.10 28.50 4.31
N PRO A 252 -7.76 28.28 3.02
CA PRO A 252 -8.50 27.37 2.17
C PRO A 252 -8.47 25.95 2.76
N ALA A 253 -9.64 25.39 3.03
CA ALA A 253 -9.78 24.04 3.54
C ALA A 253 -11.10 23.43 3.05
N GLN A 254 -11.13 22.10 2.93
CA GLN A 254 -12.37 21.36 2.74
C GLN A 254 -12.45 20.24 3.77
N LEU A 255 -13.58 20.22 4.48
CA LEU A 255 -13.90 19.21 5.47
C LEU A 255 -14.85 18.19 4.84
N ILE A 256 -14.53 16.93 4.99
CA ILE A 256 -15.40 15.81 4.62
C ILE A 256 -15.67 14.92 5.83
N ARG A 257 -16.69 14.08 5.72
CA ARG A 257 -16.95 12.98 6.66
C ARG A 257 -17.24 11.67 5.93
N PHE A 258 -16.90 10.56 6.57
CA PHE A 258 -17.21 9.21 6.10
C PHE A 258 -17.31 8.22 7.28
N ASP A 259 -17.92 7.07 7.04
CA ASP A 259 -18.01 5.99 8.04
C ASP A 259 -16.68 5.24 8.12
N ALA A 260 -16.14 5.03 9.32
CA ALA A 260 -14.79 4.48 9.48
C ALA A 260 -14.63 3.09 8.84
N ASP A 261 -15.62 2.21 8.91
CA ASP A 261 -15.66 0.90 8.23
C ASP A 261 -14.30 0.15 8.18
N GLY A 262 -13.64 0.03 9.34
CA GLY A 262 -12.36 -0.66 9.48
C GLY A 262 -11.10 0.18 9.21
N ILE A 263 -11.23 1.43 8.76
CA ILE A 263 -10.13 2.35 8.49
C ILE A 263 -9.49 2.87 9.79
N THR A 264 -8.25 2.46 10.01
CA THR A 264 -7.45 2.78 11.18
C THR A 264 -6.37 3.83 10.91
N ASP A 265 -5.83 3.86 9.69
CA ASP A 265 -4.80 4.81 9.29
C ASP A 265 -5.25 5.63 8.07
N ILE A 266 -4.89 6.91 8.07
CA ILE A 266 -5.27 7.85 7.01
C ILE A 266 -4.09 8.73 6.68
N THR A 267 -3.66 8.68 5.43
CA THR A 267 -2.65 9.57 4.87
C THR A 267 -3.25 10.35 3.70
N GLY A 268 -2.48 11.23 3.09
CA GLY A 268 -2.92 11.88 1.87
C GLY A 268 -1.93 12.87 1.30
N THR A 269 -2.25 13.36 0.12
CA THR A 269 -1.46 14.33 -0.61
C THR A 269 -2.31 15.55 -0.97
N ILE A 270 -1.69 16.73 -0.91
CA ILE A 270 -2.26 17.98 -1.42
C ILE A 270 -1.38 18.42 -2.59
N ARG A 271 -1.93 18.41 -3.79
CA ARG A 271 -1.27 18.94 -4.98
C ARG A 271 -1.58 20.42 -5.13
N GLU A 272 -0.57 21.27 -5.13
CA GLU A 272 -0.74 22.70 -5.42
C GLU A 272 -0.75 22.91 -6.94
N LEU A 273 -1.83 23.49 -7.45
CA LEU A 273 -2.02 23.81 -8.86
C LEU A 273 -2.31 25.29 -9.00
N ARG A 274 -1.71 25.96 -9.99
CA ARG A 274 -2.14 27.32 -10.32
C ARG A 274 -3.35 27.27 -11.24
N ARG A 275 -4.37 28.09 -10.96
CA ARG A 275 -5.52 28.26 -11.84
C ARG A 275 -5.03 28.59 -13.24
N GLY A 276 -5.63 27.93 -14.22
CA GLY A 276 -5.25 28.11 -15.60
C GLY A 276 -3.90 27.48 -15.93
N THR A 277 -3.32 26.59 -15.10
CA THR A 277 -2.19 25.76 -15.49
C THR A 277 -2.59 24.32 -15.81
N ARG A 278 -1.84 23.69 -16.71
CA ARG A 278 -1.97 22.30 -17.11
C ARG A 278 -0.61 21.62 -17.05
N GLU A 279 -0.58 20.41 -16.49
CA GLU A 279 0.60 19.56 -16.55
C GLU A 279 0.72 18.93 -17.94
N VAL A 280 1.91 19.00 -18.53
CA VAL A 280 2.26 18.40 -19.82
C VAL A 280 3.57 17.64 -19.67
N THR A 281 3.66 16.46 -20.27
CA THR A 281 4.88 15.66 -20.28
C THR A 281 5.73 16.00 -21.49
N LEU A 282 6.98 16.41 -21.29
CA LEU A 282 7.97 16.58 -22.35
C LEU A 282 8.83 15.33 -22.44
N TYR A 283 9.03 14.80 -23.65
CA TYR A 283 9.76 13.54 -23.83
C TYR A 283 11.21 13.79 -24.23
N PHE A 284 12.16 13.24 -23.47
CA PHE A 284 13.60 13.36 -23.67
C PHE A 284 14.27 11.98 -23.71
N MET A 285 15.57 11.96 -23.97
CA MET A 285 16.35 10.73 -23.99
C MET A 285 16.91 10.41 -22.62
N ARG A 286 16.65 9.21 -22.10
CA ARG A 286 17.42 8.61 -21.00
C ARG A 286 18.47 7.68 -21.59
N VAL A 287 19.72 7.87 -21.19
CA VAL A 287 20.83 6.98 -21.56
C VAL A 287 21.01 5.97 -20.44
N THR A 288 20.94 4.68 -20.79
CA THR A 288 21.28 3.57 -19.89
C THR A 288 22.54 2.86 -20.39
N ASP A 289 23.05 1.90 -19.64
CA ASP A 289 24.22 1.10 -20.05
C ASP A 289 23.98 0.31 -21.34
N THR A 290 22.72 0.05 -21.70
CA THR A 290 22.35 -0.89 -22.77
C THR A 290 21.37 -0.34 -23.81
N ALA A 291 20.77 0.83 -23.58
CA ALA A 291 19.72 1.37 -24.45
C ALA A 291 19.55 2.89 -24.32
N PHE A 292 19.00 3.49 -25.38
CA PHE A 292 18.44 4.84 -25.38
C PHE A 292 16.91 4.78 -25.26
N LEU A 293 16.38 5.33 -24.17
CA LEU A 293 14.96 5.27 -23.86
C LEU A 293 14.29 6.64 -24.08
N THR A 294 13.05 6.64 -24.55
CA THR A 294 12.20 7.84 -24.54
C THR A 294 11.53 7.94 -23.18
N GLU A 295 11.81 8.99 -22.43
CA GLU A 295 11.29 9.19 -21.08
C GLU A 295 10.65 10.56 -20.90
N GLY A 296 9.53 10.59 -20.18
CA GLY A 296 8.76 11.79 -19.92
C GLY A 296 9.21 12.56 -18.68
N GLU A 297 9.28 13.87 -18.80
CA GLU A 297 9.44 14.84 -17.72
C GLU A 297 8.20 15.74 -17.67
N SER A 298 7.41 15.65 -16.60
CA SER A 298 6.21 16.48 -16.45
C SER A 298 6.54 17.89 -16.00
N ARG A 299 5.95 18.89 -16.66
CA ARG A 299 6.04 20.32 -16.29
C ARG A 299 4.68 20.99 -16.29
N LEU A 300 4.53 22.04 -15.48
CA LEU A 300 3.32 22.87 -15.42
C LEU A 300 3.41 24.04 -16.40
N PHE A 301 2.42 24.19 -17.26
CA PHE A 301 2.29 25.25 -18.25
C PHE A 301 1.06 26.10 -17.98
N GLN A 302 1.09 27.39 -18.34
CA GLN A 302 -0.13 28.18 -18.41
C GLN A 302 -0.96 27.71 -19.62
N THR A 303 -2.23 27.38 -19.39
CA THR A 303 -3.15 26.83 -20.40
C THR A 303 -3.34 27.80 -21.55
N LYS A 304 -3.34 29.12 -21.29
CA LYS A 304 -3.41 30.16 -22.32
C LYS A 304 -2.15 30.23 -23.20
N ASP A 305 -1.02 29.77 -22.68
CA ASP A 305 0.29 29.76 -23.33
C ASP A 305 0.70 28.32 -23.72
N LEU A 306 -0.28 27.41 -23.83
CA LEU A 306 -0.05 26.02 -24.19
C LEU A 306 -0.31 25.84 -25.70
N THR A 307 0.58 26.41 -26.51
CA THR A 307 0.57 26.21 -27.96
C THR A 307 1.60 25.15 -28.38
N PRO A 308 1.48 24.57 -29.58
CA PRO A 308 2.52 23.70 -30.14
C PRO A 308 3.90 24.36 -30.19
N ASP A 309 3.94 25.66 -30.51
CA ASP A 309 5.16 26.47 -30.57
C ASP A 309 5.82 26.58 -29.19
N ASP A 310 5.03 26.84 -28.14
CA ASP A 310 5.52 26.93 -26.77
C ASP A 310 6.11 25.60 -26.30
N LEU A 311 5.41 24.48 -26.55
CA LEU A 311 5.90 23.15 -26.17
C LEU A 311 7.20 22.77 -26.89
N LEU A 312 7.29 23.03 -28.20
CA LEU A 312 8.54 22.77 -28.92
C LEU A 312 9.66 23.70 -28.47
N ALA A 313 9.38 24.97 -28.16
CA ALA A 313 10.39 25.88 -27.63
C ALA A 313 11.00 25.35 -26.32
N VAL A 314 10.17 24.82 -25.41
CA VAL A 314 10.65 24.20 -24.17
C VAL A 314 11.39 22.87 -24.45
N LEU A 315 10.88 22.03 -25.35
CA LEU A 315 11.56 20.80 -25.77
C LEU A 315 12.96 21.09 -26.34
N LEU A 316 13.09 22.12 -27.17
CA LEU A 316 14.36 22.57 -27.74
C LEU A 316 15.26 23.22 -26.69
N ALA A 317 14.73 23.77 -25.59
CA ALA A 317 15.51 24.23 -24.45
C ALA A 317 16.14 23.06 -23.67
N GLY A 318 15.55 21.87 -23.73
CA GLY A 318 16.08 20.64 -23.13
C GLY A 318 15.48 20.31 -21.75
N PRO A 319 15.85 19.15 -21.19
CA PRO A 319 15.33 18.67 -19.90
C PRO A 319 15.82 19.53 -18.73
N GLU A 320 15.04 19.53 -17.65
CA GLU A 320 15.45 20.10 -16.35
C GLU A 320 16.10 19.01 -15.46
N SER A 321 15.71 17.75 -15.64
CA SER A 321 16.29 16.60 -14.99
C SER A 321 17.73 16.36 -15.45
N ALA A 322 18.61 16.09 -14.49
CA ALA A 322 20.00 15.73 -14.74
C ALA A 322 20.16 14.32 -15.35
N ASP A 323 19.14 13.46 -15.22
CA ASP A 323 19.15 12.08 -15.72
C ASP A 323 18.69 11.96 -17.18
N LEU A 324 18.20 13.07 -17.74
CA LEU A 324 17.70 13.14 -19.10
C LEU A 324 18.63 13.99 -19.96
N THR A 325 18.73 13.65 -21.23
CA THR A 325 19.55 14.35 -22.20
C THR A 325 18.74 14.79 -23.41
N ARG A 326 19.21 15.87 -24.02
CA ARG A 326 18.64 16.41 -25.25
C ARG A 326 19.10 15.55 -26.43
N VAL A 327 18.14 15.11 -27.24
CA VAL A 327 18.41 14.39 -28.51
C VAL A 327 18.32 15.30 -29.74
N ILE A 328 17.50 16.36 -29.69
CA ILE A 328 17.38 17.35 -30.78
C ILE A 328 18.66 18.23 -30.83
N PRO A 329 19.28 18.43 -32.00
CA PRO A 329 20.47 19.27 -32.14
C PRO A 329 20.26 20.70 -31.61
N ARG A 330 21.24 21.26 -30.88
CA ARG A 330 21.11 22.59 -30.24
C ARG A 330 20.89 23.75 -31.22
N ASN A 331 21.33 23.58 -32.46
CA ASN A 331 21.21 24.54 -33.55
C ASN A 331 19.97 24.31 -34.43
N ALA A 332 19.22 23.22 -34.23
CA ALA A 332 17.96 23.01 -34.91
C ALA A 332 16.93 24.06 -34.46
N LYS A 333 16.17 24.58 -35.42
CA LYS A 333 15.11 25.55 -35.18
C LYS A 333 13.79 25.03 -35.70
N VAL A 334 12.71 25.35 -35.00
CA VAL A 334 11.37 25.28 -35.57
C VAL A 334 11.20 26.52 -36.45
N LEU A 335 10.96 26.31 -37.75
CA LEU A 335 10.73 27.37 -38.72
C LEU A 335 9.27 27.84 -38.70
N ASN A 336 8.34 26.89 -38.63
CA ASN A 336 6.92 27.14 -38.42
C ASN A 336 6.21 25.87 -37.95
N ILE A 337 5.01 26.06 -37.40
CA ILE A 337 4.07 25.01 -37.09
C ILE A 337 2.71 25.42 -37.66
N SER A 338 1.97 24.45 -38.20
CA SER A 338 0.56 24.63 -38.55
C SER A 338 -0.24 23.43 -38.10
N VAL A 339 -1.40 23.68 -37.50
CA VAL A 339 -2.32 22.63 -37.05
C VAL A 339 -3.63 22.78 -37.81
N SER A 340 -4.04 21.69 -38.47
CA SER A 340 -5.31 21.62 -39.21
C SER A 340 -5.82 20.19 -39.19
N ASP A 341 -7.12 20.01 -38.89
CA ASP A 341 -7.80 18.71 -38.91
C ASP A 341 -7.06 17.61 -38.12
N GLY A 342 -6.57 17.94 -36.92
CA GLY A 342 -5.85 16.99 -36.06
C GLY A 342 -4.39 16.73 -36.46
N LEU A 343 -3.92 17.29 -37.58
CA LEU A 343 -2.54 17.12 -38.05
C LEU A 343 -1.70 18.37 -37.75
N ALA A 344 -0.62 18.18 -36.98
CA ALA A 344 0.41 19.20 -36.79
C ALA A 344 1.55 19.01 -37.79
N ASN A 345 1.71 19.96 -38.70
CA ASN A 345 2.85 20.04 -39.60
C ASN A 345 3.95 20.88 -38.94
N VAL A 346 5.05 20.24 -38.56
CA VAL A 346 6.16 20.87 -37.86
C VAL A 346 7.36 20.98 -38.79
N ASN A 347 7.67 22.20 -39.21
CA ASN A 347 8.76 22.46 -40.13
C ASN A 347 10.03 22.85 -39.38
N PHE A 348 11.09 22.06 -39.52
CA PHE A 348 12.38 22.31 -38.89
C PHE A 348 13.43 22.82 -39.88
N SER A 349 14.45 23.47 -39.35
CA SER A 349 15.65 23.80 -40.11
C SER A 349 16.49 22.55 -40.40
N ARG A 350 17.29 22.59 -41.47
CA ARG A 350 18.12 21.46 -41.92
C ARG A 350 19.02 20.86 -40.83
N GLU A 351 19.41 21.64 -39.82
CA GLU A 351 20.24 21.17 -38.71
C GLU A 351 19.61 20.01 -37.93
N ILE A 352 18.29 19.82 -37.98
CA ILE A 352 17.64 18.65 -37.34
C ILE A 352 18.14 17.33 -37.93
N THR A 353 18.54 17.30 -39.21
CA THR A 353 19.05 16.10 -39.89
C THR A 353 20.54 15.87 -39.67
N GLN A 354 21.20 16.77 -38.93
CA GLN A 354 22.63 16.66 -38.62
C GLN A 354 22.87 15.93 -37.29
N ALA A 355 21.82 15.38 -36.68
CA ALA A 355 21.94 14.45 -35.58
C ALA A 355 22.68 13.19 -36.09
N ASN A 356 23.99 13.10 -35.83
CA ASN A 356 24.78 11.90 -36.15
C ASN A 356 24.50 10.82 -35.10
N VAL A 357 23.30 10.24 -35.16
CA VAL A 357 22.75 9.31 -34.17
C VAL A 357 22.37 7.99 -34.82
N GLY A 358 22.50 6.89 -34.07
CA GLY A 358 22.05 5.57 -34.54
C GLY A 358 20.53 5.42 -34.46
N ALA A 359 20.01 4.29 -34.97
CA ALA A 359 18.58 4.03 -35.10
C ALA A 359 17.76 4.23 -33.80
N GLU A 360 18.28 3.79 -32.66
CA GLU A 360 17.60 3.95 -31.37
C GLU A 360 17.44 5.42 -30.98
N ALA A 361 18.52 6.21 -31.09
CA ALA A 361 18.49 7.62 -30.75
C ALA A 361 17.72 8.46 -31.79
N GLU A 362 17.69 8.05 -33.07
CA GLU A 362 16.77 8.66 -34.05
C GLU A 362 15.30 8.38 -33.67
N GLY A 363 14.98 7.16 -33.21
CA GLY A 363 13.66 6.82 -32.70
C GLY A 363 13.26 7.70 -31.51
N VAL A 364 14.19 7.91 -30.56
CA VAL A 364 13.95 8.83 -29.45
C VAL A 364 13.75 10.27 -29.93
N LEU A 365 14.50 10.74 -30.93
CA LEU A 365 14.31 12.08 -31.51
C LEU A 365 12.89 12.27 -32.06
N VAL A 366 12.43 11.32 -32.87
CA VAL A 366 11.09 11.34 -33.44
C VAL A 366 10.04 11.29 -32.34
N ASN A 367 10.16 10.35 -31.40
CA ASN A 367 9.21 10.21 -30.30
C ASN A 367 9.17 11.45 -29.40
N SER A 368 10.32 12.07 -29.13
CA SER A 368 10.42 13.32 -28.37
C SER A 368 9.52 14.42 -28.93
N ILE A 369 9.45 14.54 -30.26
CA ILE A 369 8.61 15.54 -30.93
C ILE A 369 7.16 15.08 -30.96
N VAL A 370 6.90 13.87 -31.45
CA VAL A 370 5.55 13.35 -31.68
C VAL A 370 4.80 13.22 -30.35
N TRP A 371 5.37 12.51 -29.37
CA TRP A 371 4.69 12.22 -28.11
C TRP A 371 4.46 13.48 -27.28
N THR A 372 5.34 14.48 -27.41
CA THR A 372 5.13 15.78 -26.77
C THR A 372 3.89 16.49 -27.33
N LEU A 373 3.72 16.53 -28.66
CA LEU A 373 2.66 17.31 -29.30
C LEU A 373 1.28 16.62 -29.28
N VAL A 374 1.21 15.30 -29.48
CA VAL A 374 -0.06 14.54 -29.51
C VAL A 374 -0.78 14.46 -28.15
N GLN A 375 -0.24 15.08 -27.10
CA GLN A 375 -0.94 15.30 -25.83
C GLN A 375 -1.89 16.51 -25.87
N LEU A 376 -1.70 17.39 -26.86
CA LEU A 376 -2.62 18.49 -27.11
C LEU A 376 -3.90 17.93 -27.73
N PRO A 377 -5.08 18.26 -27.18
CA PRO A 377 -6.35 17.66 -27.59
C PRO A 377 -6.72 17.97 -29.06
N GLU A 378 -6.11 18.98 -29.66
CA GLU A 378 -6.27 19.35 -31.07
C GLU A 378 -5.28 18.66 -32.03
N ILE A 379 -4.37 17.80 -31.54
CA ILE A 379 -3.35 17.11 -32.34
C ILE A 379 -3.47 15.59 -32.18
N ASP A 380 -3.89 14.91 -33.25
CA ASP A 380 -3.95 13.46 -33.36
C ASP A 380 -2.63 12.88 -33.92
N ALA A 381 -1.98 13.62 -34.83
CA ALA A 381 -0.77 13.19 -35.51
C ALA A 381 0.16 14.37 -35.83
N VAL A 382 1.44 14.05 -36.07
CA VAL A 382 2.50 15.01 -36.38
C VAL A 382 3.19 14.62 -37.68
N GLN A 383 3.23 15.53 -38.64
CA GLN A 383 4.10 15.43 -39.82
C GLN A 383 5.35 16.28 -39.59
N ILE A 384 6.53 15.67 -39.71
CA ILE A 384 7.80 16.37 -39.63
C ILE A 384 8.22 16.80 -41.04
N LEU A 385 8.58 18.07 -41.20
CA LEU A 385 9.14 18.63 -42.43
C LEU A 385 10.52 19.22 -42.15
N VAL A 386 11.36 19.26 -43.18
CA VAL A 386 12.69 19.90 -43.13
C VAL A 386 12.78 20.90 -44.27
N GLU A 387 12.97 22.18 -43.94
CA GLU A 387 13.01 23.27 -44.92
C GLU A 387 11.77 23.31 -45.84
N GLY A 388 10.61 22.91 -45.31
CA GLY A 388 9.33 22.87 -46.02
C GLY A 388 9.03 21.58 -46.81
N GLU A 389 9.97 20.63 -46.84
CA GLU A 389 9.82 19.38 -47.59
C GLU A 389 9.60 18.19 -46.65
N ILE A 390 8.82 17.21 -47.12
CA ILE A 390 8.69 15.91 -46.45
C ILE A 390 9.97 15.12 -46.72
N VAL A 391 10.59 14.58 -45.66
CA VAL A 391 11.81 13.79 -45.74
C VAL A 391 11.53 12.33 -45.40
N GLU A 392 12.34 11.41 -45.94
CA GLU A 392 12.20 9.97 -45.66
C GLU A 392 12.57 9.64 -44.22
N THR A 393 13.70 10.18 -43.75
CA THR A 393 14.27 9.93 -42.41
C THR A 393 14.97 11.21 -41.91
N LEU A 394 15.21 11.32 -40.61
CA LEU A 394 15.97 12.46 -40.05
C LEU A 394 17.48 12.16 -39.97
N ALA A 395 17.87 10.93 -39.65
CA ALA A 395 19.24 10.47 -39.51
C ALA A 395 19.55 9.17 -40.29
N GLY A 396 18.57 8.60 -40.99
CA GLY A 396 18.79 7.48 -41.93
C GLY A 396 18.22 6.14 -41.51
N HIS A 397 17.47 6.06 -40.42
CA HIS A 397 17.00 4.80 -39.84
C HIS A 397 15.49 4.73 -39.60
N ILE A 398 14.84 5.84 -39.22
CA ILE A 398 13.41 5.86 -38.89
C ILE A 398 12.64 6.65 -39.94
N THR A 399 11.59 6.03 -40.47
CA THR A 399 10.75 6.63 -41.50
C THR A 399 9.83 7.71 -40.91
N VAL A 400 9.84 8.90 -41.51
CA VAL A 400 9.05 10.08 -41.09
C VAL A 400 8.28 10.74 -42.25
N ASN A 401 8.18 10.07 -43.41
CA ASN A 401 7.52 10.60 -44.60
C ASN A 401 5.99 10.54 -44.57
N GLU A 402 5.41 9.97 -43.50
CA GLU A 402 3.98 9.93 -43.24
C GLU A 402 3.70 10.53 -41.85
N PRO A 403 2.47 11.02 -41.60
CA PRO A 403 2.08 11.51 -40.29
C PRO A 403 2.23 10.44 -39.19
N LEU A 404 2.81 10.85 -38.07
CA LEU A 404 3.14 9.96 -36.94
C LEU A 404 2.23 10.27 -35.74
N SER A 405 1.67 9.22 -35.14
CA SER A 405 0.91 9.31 -33.89
C SER A 405 1.65 8.62 -32.75
N ARG A 406 1.14 8.76 -31.52
CA ARG A 406 1.59 7.91 -30.40
C ARG A 406 1.14 6.47 -30.68
N GLN A 407 2.09 5.56 -30.84
CA GLN A 407 1.83 4.12 -30.97
C GLN A 407 1.76 3.43 -29.62
#